data_AF-A0A8D8DU33-F1
#
_entry.id   AF-A0A8D8DU33-F1
#
_cell.length_a   1.000
_cell.length_b   1.000
_cell.length_c   1.000
_cell.angle_alpha   90.00
_cell.angle_beta   90.00
_cell.angle_gamma   90.00
#
_symmetry.space_group_name_H-M   'P 1'
#
loop_
_entity.id
_entity.type
_entity.pdbx_description
1 polymer ?
#
loop_
_entity_poly.entity_id
_entity_poly.type
_entity_poly.pdbx_seq_one_letter_code
_entity_poly.pdbx_strand_id
1 'polypeptide(L)'
;ILSAKKDRRVLERFKKNETNVIVTTNVLEEGIDLQMCNSVIKFDYPETFASYEQSKGRARMKDSTYTVMLDSDKREKFLKKYVLYKEIEEELRRVGRFDLVCQPDSN
;
A
#
# COMPACT_ATOMS: atom_id res chain seq x y z
N ILE A 1 -3.38 -21.26 -8.66
CA ILE A 1 -2.85 -20.02 -9.29
C ILE A 1 -4.04 -19.34 -9.94
N LEU A 2 -4.41 -18.15 -9.44
CA LEU A 2 -5.65 -17.46 -9.77
C LEU A 2 -5.79 -17.25 -11.29
N SER A 3 -7.02 -17.40 -11.80
CA SER A 3 -7.31 -17.31 -13.23
C SER A 3 -7.21 -15.86 -13.68
N ALA A 4 -6.13 -15.51 -14.37
CA ALA A 4 -5.83 -14.16 -14.88
C ALA A 4 -6.99 -13.49 -15.64
N LYS A 5 -7.91 -14.28 -16.24
CA LYS A 5 -9.10 -13.74 -16.93
C LYS A 5 -10.16 -13.19 -15.97
N LYS A 6 -10.35 -13.80 -14.80
CA LYS A 6 -11.32 -13.36 -13.79
C LYS A 6 -10.81 -12.10 -13.07
N ASP A 7 -9.53 -12.09 -12.74
CA ASP A 7 -8.87 -10.97 -12.05
C ASP A 7 -8.88 -9.71 -12.92
N ARG A 8 -8.60 -9.85 -14.22
CA ARG A 8 -8.66 -8.71 -15.15
C ARG A 8 -10.04 -8.08 -15.22
N ARG A 9 -11.12 -8.88 -15.22
CA ARG A 9 -12.49 -8.33 -15.22
C ARG A 9 -12.80 -7.54 -13.96
N VAL A 10 -12.35 -8.00 -12.79
CA VAL A 10 -12.55 -7.27 -11.52
C VAL A 10 -11.81 -5.93 -11.55
N LEU A 11 -10.57 -5.93 -12.02
CA LEU A 11 -9.77 -4.71 -12.16
C LEU A 11 -10.37 -3.73 -13.16
N GLU A 12 -10.86 -4.20 -14.31
CA GLU A 12 -11.55 -3.35 -15.29
C GLU A 12 -12.82 -2.71 -14.72
N ARG A 13 -13.61 -3.46 -13.95
CA ARG A 13 -14.80 -2.92 -13.27
C ARG A 13 -14.42 -1.87 -12.24
N PHE A 14 -13.32 -2.07 -11.51
CA PHE A 14 -12.80 -1.08 -10.58
C PHE A 14 -12.33 0.19 -11.31
N LYS A 15 -11.58 0.05 -12.41
CA LYS A 15 -11.14 1.17 -13.26
C LYS A 15 -12.31 1.99 -13.84
N LYS A 16 -13.47 1.35 -14.05
CA LYS A 16 -14.70 1.97 -14.56
C LYS A 16 -15.63 2.50 -13.46
N ASN A 17 -15.23 2.45 -12.19
CA ASN A 17 -16.08 2.77 -11.04
C ASN A 17 -17.34 1.89 -10.91
N GLU A 18 -17.39 0.73 -11.56
CA GLU A 18 -18.44 -0.28 -11.37
C GLU A 18 -18.18 -1.13 -10.10
N THR A 19 -17.02 -0.98 -9.49
CA THR A 19 -16.61 -1.57 -8.21
C THR A 19 -15.76 -0.55 -7.48
N ASN A 20 -16.07 -0.26 -6.22
CA ASN A 20 -15.43 0.79 -5.43
C ASN A 20 -14.48 0.25 -4.34
N VAL A 21 -14.53 -1.06 -4.06
CA VAL A 21 -13.72 -1.72 -3.04
C VAL A 21 -13.19 -3.04 -3.59
N ILE A 22 -11.90 -3.29 -3.38
CA ILE A 22 -11.26 -4.57 -3.65
C ILE A 22 -10.69 -5.10 -2.34
N VAL A 23 -10.96 -6.38 -2.06
CA VAL A 23 -10.36 -7.12 -0.96
C VAL A 23 -9.47 -8.20 -1.55
N THR A 24 -8.24 -8.31 -1.04
CA THR A 24 -7.23 -9.24 -1.55
C THR A 24 -6.29 -9.72 -0.45
N THR A 25 -5.59 -10.82 -0.74
CA THR A 25 -4.36 -11.22 -0.06
C THR A 25 -3.13 -10.57 -0.73
N ASN A 26 -1.92 -10.89 -0.24
CA ASN A 26 -0.64 -10.37 -0.74
C ASN A 26 -0.37 -10.66 -2.24
N VAL A 27 -1.23 -11.44 -2.91
CA VAL A 27 -1.12 -11.74 -4.34
C VAL A 27 -1.31 -10.50 -5.24
N LEU A 28 -1.92 -9.40 -4.76
CA LEU A 28 -1.95 -8.13 -5.51
C LEU A 28 -0.65 -7.30 -5.42
N GLU A 29 0.29 -7.66 -4.55
CA GLU A 29 1.47 -6.83 -4.30
C GLU A 29 2.47 -6.87 -5.46
N GLU A 30 2.50 -7.94 -6.23
CA GLU A 30 3.41 -8.10 -7.37
C GLU A 30 2.65 -8.35 -8.68
N GLY A 31 2.93 -7.52 -9.70
CA GLY A 31 2.50 -7.78 -11.08
C GLY A 31 1.08 -7.36 -11.45
N ILE A 32 0.33 -6.66 -10.58
CA ILE A 32 -1.03 -6.18 -10.90
C ILE A 32 -1.06 -4.65 -11.06
N ASP A 33 -1.52 -4.21 -12.24
CA ASP A 33 -1.74 -2.81 -12.58
C ASP A 33 -3.07 -2.30 -12.00
N LEU A 34 -3.05 -2.00 -10.70
CA LEU A 34 -4.14 -1.35 -9.98
C LEU A 34 -3.94 0.17 -9.93
N GLN A 35 -5.00 0.93 -10.24
CA GLN A 35 -5.02 2.39 -10.12
C GLN A 35 -4.73 2.87 -8.70
N MET A 36 -4.34 4.14 -8.57
CA MET A 36 -4.20 4.80 -7.28
C MET A 36 -5.57 4.83 -6.56
N CYS A 37 -5.59 4.39 -5.32
CA CYS A 37 -6.74 4.36 -4.44
C CYS A 37 -6.76 5.59 -3.53
N ASN A 38 -7.97 6.00 -3.13
CA ASN A 38 -8.18 7.02 -2.10
C ASN A 38 -7.92 6.47 -0.67
N SER A 39 -8.05 5.17 -0.46
CA SER A 39 -7.77 4.53 0.81
C SER A 39 -7.24 3.13 0.58
N VAL A 40 -6.21 2.77 1.36
CA VAL A 40 -5.63 1.44 1.40
C VAL A 40 -5.59 1.00 2.85
N ILE A 41 -6.26 -0.11 3.14
CA ILE A 41 -6.31 -0.71 4.47
C ILE A 41 -5.55 -2.04 4.41
N LYS A 42 -4.44 -2.10 5.14
CA LYS A 42 -3.65 -3.31 5.30
C LYS A 42 -4.06 -4.01 6.59
N PHE A 43 -4.76 -5.15 6.46
CA PHE A 43 -5.27 -5.90 7.62
C PHE A 43 -4.17 -6.49 8.50
N ASP A 44 -3.09 -6.98 7.89
CA ASP A 44 -1.89 -7.45 8.59
C ASP A 44 -0.71 -6.54 8.27
N TYR A 45 0.05 -6.13 9.28
CA TYR A 45 1.18 -5.23 9.03
C TYR A 45 2.19 -5.79 8.03
N PRO A 46 2.80 -4.92 7.18
CA PRO A 46 3.80 -5.37 6.22
C PRO A 46 5.04 -5.91 6.93
N GLU A 47 5.43 -7.14 6.61
CA GLU A 47 6.59 -7.78 7.24
C GLU A 47 7.93 -7.32 6.65
N THR A 48 7.90 -6.84 5.41
CA THR A 48 9.06 -6.40 4.62
C THR A 48 8.86 -4.96 4.12
N PHE A 49 9.96 -4.25 3.86
CA PHE A 49 9.93 -2.91 3.30
C PHE A 49 9.27 -2.89 1.91
N ALA A 50 9.50 -3.92 1.08
CA ALA A 50 8.89 -4.03 -0.24
C ALA A 50 7.35 -4.11 -0.16
N SER A 51 6.81 -4.91 0.76
CA SER A 51 5.36 -5.01 0.96
C SER A 51 4.77 -3.69 1.48
N TYR A 52 5.47 -3.02 2.40
CA TYR A 52 5.11 -1.67 2.87
C TYR A 52 5.05 -0.67 1.70
N GLU A 53 6.09 -0.61 0.87
CA GLU A 53 6.16 0.33 -0.25
C GLU A 53 5.16 0.02 -1.38
N GLN A 54 4.96 -1.25 -1.70
CA GLN A 54 4.01 -1.65 -2.75
C GLN A 54 2.56 -1.37 -2.34
N SER A 55 2.21 -1.65 -1.08
CA SER A 55 0.86 -1.40 -0.56
C SER A 55 0.61 0.09 -0.34
N LYS A 56 1.54 0.82 0.29
CA LYS A 56 1.49 2.29 0.41
C LYS A 56 1.47 2.96 -0.96
N GLY A 57 2.18 2.41 -1.94
CA GLY A 57 2.20 2.88 -3.32
C GLY A 57 0.84 2.89 -4.02
N ARG A 58 -0.17 2.18 -3.48
CA ARG A 58 -1.56 2.28 -3.95
C ARG A 58 -2.29 3.50 -3.39
N ALA A 59 -1.88 4.05 -2.24
CA ALA A 59 -2.36 5.30 -1.65
C ALA A 59 -1.33 6.42 -1.86
N ARG A 60 -1.15 6.85 -3.12
CA ARG A 60 -0.19 7.92 -3.50
C ARG A 60 -0.82 9.29 -3.76
N MET A 61 -2.15 9.37 -3.84
CA MET A 61 -2.82 10.65 -4.08
C MET A 61 -2.71 11.54 -2.84
N LYS A 62 -2.63 12.86 -3.02
CA LYS A 62 -2.46 13.82 -1.92
C LYS A 62 -3.41 13.59 -0.75
N ASP A 63 -4.69 13.31 -1.05
CA ASP A 63 -5.74 13.09 -0.05
C ASP A 63 -6.02 11.60 0.22
N SER A 64 -5.06 10.72 -0.12
CA SER A 64 -5.21 9.29 0.12
C SER A 64 -4.71 8.86 1.48
N THR A 65 -5.35 7.82 2.02
CA THR A 65 -5.05 7.30 3.36
C THR A 65 -4.44 5.91 3.27
N TYR A 66 -3.36 5.68 4.02
CA TYR A 66 -2.76 4.37 4.20
C TYR A 66 -2.89 3.94 5.67
N THR A 67 -3.76 2.97 5.93
CA THR A 67 -4.07 2.50 7.28
C THR A 67 -3.56 1.07 7.46
N VAL A 68 -2.85 0.81 8.56
CA VAL A 68 -2.38 -0.53 8.92
C VAL A 68 -3.10 -0.96 10.19
N MET A 69 -3.78 -2.11 10.13
CA MET A 69 -4.39 -2.75 11.29
C MET A 69 -3.33 -3.60 11.99
N LEU A 70 -3.40 -3.61 13.33
CA LEU A 70 -2.40 -4.23 14.19
C LEU A 70 -3.10 -4.93 15.33
N ASP A 71 -2.66 -6.16 15.60
CA ASP A 71 -2.95 -6.77 16.89
C ASP A 71 -2.21 -6.01 18.01
N SER A 72 -2.88 -5.87 19.15
CA SER A 72 -2.35 -5.08 20.28
C SER A 72 -0.99 -5.58 20.81
N ASP A 73 -0.75 -6.89 20.74
CA ASP A 73 0.50 -7.56 21.15
C ASP A 73 1.65 -7.28 20.18
N LYS A 74 1.37 -7.07 18.89
CA LYS A 74 2.38 -6.83 17.85
C LYS A 74 2.70 -5.35 17.63
N ARG A 75 1.97 -4.45 18.31
CA ARG A 75 2.09 -2.98 18.14
C ARG A 75 3.52 -2.48 18.32
N GLU A 76 4.20 -2.84 19.41
CA GLU A 76 5.54 -2.34 19.69
C GLU A 76 6.57 -2.83 18.64
N LYS A 77 6.50 -4.12 18.28
CA LYS A 77 7.36 -4.72 17.26
C LYS A 77 7.17 -4.03 15.91
N PHE A 78 5.93 -3.75 15.53
CA PHE A 78 5.63 -3.06 14.29
C PHE A 78 6.09 -1.60 14.31
N LEU A 79 5.89 -0.87 15.41
CA LEU A 79 6.34 0.53 15.51
C LEU A 79 7.86 0.66 15.27
N LYS A 80 8.66 -0.26 15.82
CA LYS A 80 10.11 -0.32 15.56
C LYS A 80 10.41 -0.53 14.07
N LYS A 81 9.70 -1.45 13.40
CA LYS A 81 9.84 -1.66 11.95
C LYS A 81 9.37 -0.45 11.14
N TYR A 82 8.30 0.20 11.56
CA TYR A 82 7.72 1.33 10.87
C TYR A 82 8.68 2.53 10.88
N VAL A 83 9.32 2.82 12.01
CA VAL A 83 10.39 3.84 12.09
C VAL A 83 11.51 3.52 11.10
N LEU A 84 12.00 2.28 11.10
CA LEU A 84 13.02 1.84 10.14
C LEU A 84 12.57 2.01 8.67
N TYR A 85 11.33 1.67 8.34
CA TYR A 85 10.82 1.85 6.98
C TYR A 85 10.75 3.32 6.56
N LYS A 86 10.40 4.21 7.50
CA LYS A 86 10.41 5.66 7.26
C LYS A 86 11.83 6.19 7.03
N GLU A 87 12.81 5.71 7.78
CA GLU A 87 14.23 6.04 7.58
C GLU A 87 14.72 5.58 6.20
N ILE A 88 14.41 4.33 5.81
CA ILE A 88 14.76 3.82 4.47
C ILE A 88 14.09 4.67 3.37
N GLU A 89 12.83 5.03 3.53
CA GLU A 89 12.10 5.89 2.59
C GLU A 89 12.78 7.27 2.43
N GLU A 90 13.21 7.87 3.54
CA GLU A 90 13.92 9.15 3.54
C GLU A 90 15.28 9.07 2.86
N GLU A 91 16.07 8.05 3.16
CA GLU A 91 17.36 7.84 2.50
C GLU A 91 17.19 7.59 1.00
N LEU A 92 16.23 6.75 0.59
CA LEU A 92 15.94 6.49 -0.82
C LEU A 92 15.51 7.76 -1.57
N ARG A 93 14.78 8.66 -0.90
CA ARG A 93 14.40 9.96 -1.44
C ARG A 93 15.62 10.86 -1.66
N ARG A 94 16.60 10.85 -0.73
CA ARG A 94 17.85 11.63 -0.88
C ARG A 94 18.69 11.19 -2.07
N VAL A 95 18.77 9.88 -2.33
CA VAL A 95 19.56 9.35 -3.47
C VAL A 95 18.83 9.50 -4.83
N GLY A 96 17.65 10.12 -4.86
CA GLY A 96 16.91 10.41 -6.09
C GLY A 96 16.38 9.16 -6.81
N ARG A 97 16.24 8.04 -6.10
CA ARG A 97 15.79 6.77 -6.71
C ARG A 97 14.29 6.54 -6.69
N PHE A 98 13.51 7.37 -5.97
CA PHE A 98 12.08 7.17 -5.79
C PHE A 98 11.31 8.49 -5.59
N ASP A 99 10.43 8.84 -6.53
CA ASP A 99 9.39 9.85 -6.33
C ASP A 99 8.26 9.25 -5.46
N LEU A 100 8.39 9.39 -4.14
CA LEU A 100 7.38 8.98 -3.16
C LEU A 100 6.98 10.19 -2.33
N VAL A 101 5.86 10.83 -2.65
CA VAL A 101 5.27 11.86 -1.78
C VAL A 101 3.79 11.59 -1.59
N CYS A 102 3.41 11.15 -0.38
CA CYS A 102 2.26 11.71 0.31
C CYS A 102 2.85 12.50 1.48
N GLN A 103 2.69 13.83 1.45
CA GLN A 103 3.06 14.66 2.58
C GLN A 103 2.15 14.31 3.77
N PRO A 104 2.67 14.23 5.00
CA PRO A 104 1.80 14.20 6.16
C PRO A 104 1.13 15.57 6.28
N ASP A 105 -0.20 15.58 6.32
CA ASP A 105 -0.96 16.78 6.66
C ASP A 105 -0.58 17.20 8.09
N SER A 106 0.01 18.38 8.17
CA SER A 106 0.15 19.16 9.39
C SER A 106 -1.23 19.66 9.83
N ASN A 107 -1.66 19.25 11.01
CA ASN A 107 -2.55 20.03 11.87
C ASN A 107 -1.89 20.16 13.25
#